data_AF-A0A963F804-F1
#
_entry.id   AF-A0A963F804-F1
#
_cell.length_a   1.000
_cell.length_b   1.000
_cell.length_c   1.000
_cell.angle_alpha   90.00
_cell.angle_beta   90.00
_cell.angle_gamma   90.00
#
_symmetry.space_group_name_H-M   'P 1'
#
loop_
_entity.id
_entity.type
_entity.pdbx_description
1 polymer ?
#
loop_
_entity_poly.entity_id
_entity_poly.type
_entity_poly.pdbx_seq_one_letter_code
_entity_poly.pdbx_strand_id
1 'polypeptide(L)'
;NELGGNPWTEIRATLGLAQKTAATGLLGAFLPVPIDSAGNRTEGTSERDHKNLVYRETDAIGHPLSSLTGIVAGTGLLCPSETTSFFPYFQSGLDALSWRQEIPEIFYPASLIPGLREVGTWPLQTWGGVYPRTGWTTQAEEPKAAALNAQRAGDIVTRSGQPHVYVPVTGSSGSMKVWSPGPLMEKDRSTGTW
;
A
#
# COMPACT_ATOMS: atom_id res chain seq x y z
N ASN A 1 -7.15 -1.44 -14.23
CA ASN A 1 -6.36 -0.31 -13.70
C ASN A 1 -5.11 -0.19 -14.55
N GLU A 2 -4.62 1.02 -14.80
CA GLU A 2 -3.39 1.31 -15.56
C GLU A 2 -2.37 2.02 -14.65
N LEU A 3 -1.11 2.15 -15.08
CA LEU A 3 -0.10 2.91 -14.34
C LEU A 3 -0.54 4.37 -14.16
N GLY A 4 -0.57 4.84 -12.91
CA GLY A 4 -1.07 6.18 -12.58
C GLY A 4 -2.60 6.30 -12.58
N GLY A 5 -3.33 5.20 -12.68
CA GLY A 5 -4.78 5.15 -12.53
C GLY A 5 -5.21 5.17 -11.07
N ASN A 6 -6.01 6.17 -10.69
CA ASN A 6 -6.55 6.32 -9.33
C ASN A 6 -8.07 6.61 -9.38
N PRO A 7 -8.91 6.03 -8.50
CA PRO A 7 -10.35 6.34 -8.46
C PRO A 7 -10.64 7.82 -8.18
N TRP A 8 -9.75 8.50 -7.45
CA TRP A 8 -9.84 9.93 -7.17
C TRP A 8 -9.31 10.74 -8.36
N THR A 9 -10.16 11.58 -8.94
CA THR A 9 -9.85 12.37 -10.14
C THR A 9 -8.72 13.37 -9.92
N GLU A 10 -8.68 13.96 -8.73
CA GLU A 10 -7.72 14.98 -8.30
C GLU A 10 -6.32 14.38 -8.25
N ILE A 11 -6.19 13.20 -7.64
CA ILE A 11 -4.94 12.45 -7.55
C ILE A 11 -4.49 11.97 -8.93
N ARG A 12 -5.42 11.46 -9.74
CA ARG A 12 -5.10 10.99 -11.09
C ARG A 12 -4.52 12.11 -11.96
N ALA A 13 -5.11 13.31 -11.88
CA ALA A 13 -4.68 14.46 -12.67
C ALA A 13 -3.28 14.98 -12.26
N THR A 14 -2.94 14.94 -10.97
CA THR A 14 -1.66 15.48 -10.47
C THR A 14 -0.54 14.43 -10.47
N LEU A 15 -0.82 13.21 -10.00
CA LEU A 15 0.18 12.18 -9.74
C LEU A 15 0.27 11.14 -10.85
N GLY A 16 -0.78 10.93 -11.64
CA GLY A 16 -0.80 9.86 -12.66
C GLY A 16 0.27 10.05 -13.74
N LEU A 17 0.42 11.27 -14.25
CA LEU A 17 1.42 11.63 -15.26
C LEU A 17 2.86 11.61 -14.71
N ALA A 18 3.04 12.09 -13.47
CA ALA A 18 4.34 12.09 -12.80
C ALA A 18 4.82 10.67 -12.52
N GLN A 19 3.94 9.82 -11.99
CA GLN A 19 4.24 8.42 -11.71
C GLN A 19 4.55 7.63 -12.98
N LYS A 20 3.78 7.84 -14.05
CA LYS A 20 4.04 7.20 -15.35
C LYS A 20 5.40 7.59 -15.92
N THR A 21 5.73 8.89 -15.92
CA THR A 21 7.01 9.39 -16.42
C THR A 21 8.18 8.91 -15.57
N ALA A 22 8.07 8.99 -14.23
CA ALA A 22 9.12 8.57 -13.31
C ALA A 22 9.37 7.06 -13.35
N ALA A 23 8.30 6.26 -13.40
CA ALA A 23 8.42 4.82 -13.55
C ALA A 23 9.07 4.47 -14.89
N THR A 24 8.53 4.93 -16.03
CA THR A 24 9.08 4.61 -17.35
C THR A 24 10.52 5.10 -17.53
N GLY A 25 10.88 6.27 -16.99
CA GLY A 25 12.22 6.84 -17.11
C GLY A 25 13.25 6.18 -16.19
N LEU A 26 13.03 6.20 -14.88
CA LEU A 26 14.01 5.71 -13.90
C LEU A 26 14.05 4.18 -13.89
N LEU A 27 12.89 3.53 -13.75
CA LEU A 27 12.86 2.07 -13.66
C LEU A 27 13.16 1.45 -15.02
N GLY A 28 12.70 2.03 -16.12
CA GLY A 28 12.89 1.46 -17.46
C GLY A 28 14.35 1.52 -17.94
N ALA A 29 15.14 2.46 -17.43
CA ALA A 29 16.56 2.59 -17.72
C ALA A 29 17.45 1.70 -16.83
N PHE A 30 17.06 1.49 -15.56
CA PHE A 30 17.91 0.78 -14.58
C PHE A 30 17.50 -0.66 -14.31
N LEU A 31 16.26 -1.06 -14.61
CA LEU A 31 15.76 -2.41 -14.42
C LEU A 31 14.95 -2.84 -15.66
N PRO A 32 15.26 -3.98 -16.30
CA PRO A 32 14.48 -4.49 -17.43
C PRO A 32 13.15 -5.11 -16.94
N VAL A 33 12.34 -4.33 -16.23
CA VAL A 33 11.02 -4.74 -15.74
C VAL A 33 9.97 -4.15 -16.68
N PRO A 34 9.02 -4.94 -17.21
CA PRO A 34 7.94 -4.41 -18.03
C PRO A 34 7.11 -3.38 -17.26
N ILE A 35 7.20 -2.11 -17.65
CA ILE A 35 6.52 -0.98 -16.98
C ILE A 35 5.10 -0.78 -17.51
N ASP A 36 4.87 -1.20 -18.75
CA ASP A 36 3.60 -1.09 -19.49
C ASP A 36 2.51 -2.06 -19.04
N SER A 37 2.69 -2.69 -17.88
CA SER A 37 1.70 -3.61 -17.33
C SER A 37 1.43 -3.37 -15.86
N ALA A 38 1.50 -2.10 -15.47
CA ALA A 38 0.95 -1.66 -14.21
C ALA A 38 -0.57 -1.67 -14.34
N GLY A 39 -1.22 -2.60 -13.65
CA GLY A 39 -2.66 -2.75 -13.71
C GLY A 39 -3.19 -3.91 -12.88
N ASN A 40 -4.50 -4.13 -12.93
CA ASN A 40 -5.10 -5.34 -12.37
C ASN A 40 -4.74 -6.49 -13.33
N ARG A 41 -3.73 -7.31 -13.00
CA ARG A 41 -3.41 -8.50 -13.80
C ARG A 41 -4.01 -9.70 -13.11
N THR A 42 -4.65 -10.55 -13.89
CA THR A 42 -5.08 -11.85 -13.44
C THR A 42 -4.38 -12.89 -14.29
N GLU A 43 -3.64 -13.81 -13.67
CA GLU A 43 -2.93 -14.84 -14.41
C GLU A 43 -3.87 -15.99 -14.76
N GLY A 44 -3.88 -16.38 -16.04
CA GLY A 44 -4.70 -17.43 -16.61
C GLY A 44 -4.44 -17.51 -18.11
N THR A 45 -4.13 -18.71 -18.59
CA THR A 45 -3.72 -18.96 -19.99
C THR A 45 -4.90 -19.29 -20.90
N SER A 46 -6.02 -19.75 -20.32
CA SER A 46 -7.25 -20.09 -21.03
C SER A 46 -8.47 -19.37 -20.44
N GLU A 47 -9.54 -19.20 -21.23
CA GLU A 47 -10.82 -18.67 -20.75
C GLU A 47 -11.45 -19.48 -19.60
N ARG A 48 -11.04 -20.74 -19.43
CA ARG A 48 -11.56 -21.65 -18.39
C ARG A 48 -10.66 -21.75 -17.16
N ASP A 49 -9.53 -21.04 -17.13
CA ASP A 49 -8.62 -21.08 -15.99
C ASP A 49 -9.21 -20.30 -14.82
N HIS A 50 -9.16 -20.88 -13.62
CA HIS A 50 -9.49 -20.17 -12.39
C HIS A 50 -8.42 -19.10 -12.13
N LYS A 51 -8.81 -17.85 -12.35
CA LYS A 51 -7.95 -16.68 -12.17
C LYS A 51 -7.86 -16.26 -10.71
N ASN A 52 -7.17 -17.07 -9.90
CA ASN A 52 -7.05 -16.82 -8.47
C ASN A 52 -5.82 -15.97 -8.12
N LEU A 53 -4.87 -15.79 -9.05
CA LEU A 53 -3.72 -14.93 -8.85
C LEU A 53 -4.00 -13.55 -9.43
N VAL A 54 -4.05 -12.55 -8.56
CA VAL A 54 -4.39 -11.17 -8.87
C VAL A 54 -3.22 -10.27 -8.46
N TYR A 55 -2.76 -9.44 -9.39
CA TYR A 55 -1.79 -8.38 -9.14
C TYR A 55 -2.49 -7.03 -9.09
N ARG A 56 -2.18 -6.20 -8.09
CA ARG A 56 -2.64 -4.81 -8.02
C ARG A 56 -1.55 -3.86 -7.58
N GLU A 57 -1.54 -2.70 -8.22
CA GLU A 57 -0.87 -1.50 -7.73
C GLU A 57 -1.66 -0.91 -6.55
N THR A 58 -0.98 -0.27 -5.61
CA THR A 58 -1.55 0.35 -4.42
C THR A 58 -0.75 1.59 -4.07
N ASP A 59 -1.48 2.68 -3.83
CA ASP A 59 -0.90 3.96 -3.44
C ASP A 59 -1.45 4.36 -2.07
N ALA A 60 -0.57 4.86 -1.20
CA ALA A 60 -0.94 5.44 0.10
C ALA A 60 -0.76 6.96 0.02
N ILE A 61 -1.87 7.70 0.17
CA ILE A 61 -1.92 9.14 -0.03
C ILE A 61 -2.53 9.79 1.21
N GLY A 62 -1.92 10.91 1.65
CA GLY A 62 -2.38 11.65 2.81
C GLY A 62 -3.79 12.21 2.63
N HIS A 63 -4.59 12.12 3.70
CA HIS A 63 -6.01 12.45 3.65
C HIS A 63 -6.22 13.94 3.33
N PRO A 64 -7.17 14.30 2.42
CA PRO A 64 -7.35 15.68 1.98
C PRO A 64 -7.68 16.63 3.14
N LEU A 65 -8.45 16.17 4.13
CA LEU A 65 -8.84 16.97 5.29
C LEU A 65 -7.70 17.19 6.31
N SER A 66 -6.51 16.61 6.11
CA SER A 66 -5.38 16.82 7.03
C SER A 66 -4.97 18.29 7.12
N SER A 67 -5.05 19.05 6.02
CA SER A 67 -4.77 20.50 6.00
C SER A 67 -5.78 21.32 6.79
N LEU A 68 -7.02 20.84 6.93
CA LEU A 68 -8.06 21.50 7.73
C LEU A 68 -7.85 21.30 9.23
N THR A 69 -7.18 20.22 9.64
CA THR A 69 -6.86 20.00 11.06
C THR A 69 -6.00 21.12 11.62
N GLY A 70 -5.06 21.69 10.85
CA GLY A 70 -4.24 22.82 11.30
C GLY A 70 -5.02 24.14 11.49
N ILE A 71 -6.09 24.37 10.73
CA ILE A 71 -6.92 25.57 10.80
C ILE A 71 -7.93 25.48 11.97
N VAL A 72 -8.43 24.26 12.24
CA VAL A 72 -9.48 23.99 13.23
C VAL A 72 -8.92 23.44 14.54
N ALA A 73 -7.63 23.07 14.61
CA ALA A 73 -6.97 22.56 15.82
C ALA A 73 -7.09 23.52 17.02
N GLY A 74 -7.22 24.84 16.78
CA GLY A 74 -7.47 25.83 17.82
C GLY A 74 -8.88 25.78 18.44
N THR A 75 -9.82 25.07 17.81
CA THR A 75 -11.21 24.94 18.30
C THR A 75 -11.46 23.68 19.13
N GLY A 76 -10.47 22.78 19.24
CA GLY A 76 -10.56 21.54 20.01
C GLY A 76 -11.42 20.44 19.38
N LEU A 77 -11.95 20.63 18.17
CA LEU A 77 -12.84 19.68 17.49
C LEU A 77 -12.11 18.64 16.63
N LEU A 78 -10.85 18.90 16.22
CA LEU A 78 -10.08 18.01 15.36
C LEU A 78 -8.63 17.89 15.87
N CYS A 79 -8.12 16.65 15.90
CA CYS A 79 -6.72 16.39 16.21
C CYS A 79 -5.84 16.67 14.97
N PRO A 80 -4.60 17.15 15.16
CA PRO A 80 -3.65 17.29 14.06
C PRO A 80 -3.40 15.91 13.41
N SER A 81 -3.33 15.90 12.09
CA SER A 81 -2.97 14.72 11.30
C SER A 81 -1.45 14.62 11.15
N GLU A 82 -0.92 13.39 11.21
CA GLU A 82 0.50 13.10 10.90
C GLU A 82 0.80 13.07 9.40
N THR A 83 -0.25 13.08 8.57
CA THR A 83 -0.13 13.10 7.11
C THR A 83 -0.38 14.49 6.54
N THR A 84 0.30 14.81 5.44
CA THR A 84 0.08 16.02 4.64
C THR A 84 -0.94 15.75 3.53
N SER A 85 -1.78 16.74 3.26
CA SER A 85 -2.92 16.62 2.33
C SER A 85 -2.44 16.32 0.92
N PHE A 86 -3.01 15.30 0.28
CA PHE A 86 -2.70 14.85 -1.08
C PHE A 86 -1.24 14.45 -1.33
N PHE A 87 -0.45 14.24 -0.29
CA PHE A 87 0.95 13.84 -0.43
C PHE A 87 1.05 12.31 -0.60
N PRO A 88 1.75 11.80 -1.63
CA PRO A 88 1.95 10.37 -1.84
C PRO A 88 3.04 9.84 -0.90
N TYR A 89 2.65 9.05 0.09
CA TYR A 89 3.59 8.40 1.02
C TYR A 89 4.15 7.10 0.46
N PHE A 90 3.36 6.38 -0.34
CA PHE A 90 3.80 5.18 -1.03
C PHE A 90 3.12 5.09 -2.39
N GLN A 91 3.89 4.75 -3.42
CA GLN A 91 3.38 4.48 -4.75
C GLN A 91 4.03 3.20 -5.27
N SER A 92 3.27 2.12 -5.30
CA SER A 92 3.80 0.81 -5.67
C SER A 92 4.41 0.76 -7.07
N GLY A 93 3.94 1.61 -7.98
CA GLY A 93 4.49 1.71 -9.34
C GLY A 93 5.94 2.21 -9.39
N LEU A 94 6.42 2.91 -8.36
CA LEU A 94 7.82 3.35 -8.23
C LEU A 94 8.68 2.31 -7.50
N ASP A 95 8.05 1.39 -6.79
CA ASP A 95 8.67 0.37 -5.96
C ASP A 95 8.70 -1.00 -6.67
N ALA A 96 9.14 -1.01 -7.93
CA ALA A 96 8.99 -2.19 -8.78
C ALA A 96 9.76 -3.42 -8.29
N LEU A 97 10.89 -3.27 -7.61
CA LEU A 97 11.64 -4.40 -7.06
C LEU A 97 10.85 -5.10 -5.94
N SER A 98 10.57 -4.39 -4.86
CA SER A 98 9.94 -4.97 -3.69
C SER A 98 8.47 -5.29 -3.92
N TRP A 99 7.72 -4.42 -4.61
CA TRP A 99 6.29 -4.62 -4.86
C TRP A 99 5.97 -5.61 -5.97
N ARG A 100 6.81 -5.75 -7.01
CA ARG A 100 6.52 -6.67 -8.14
C ARG A 100 7.31 -7.96 -8.11
N GLN A 101 8.57 -7.92 -7.66
CA GLN A 101 9.44 -9.09 -7.61
C GLN A 101 9.52 -9.71 -6.22
N GLU A 102 8.88 -9.10 -5.21
CA GLU A 102 8.86 -9.60 -3.83
C GLU A 102 10.25 -9.59 -3.17
N ILE A 103 11.25 -8.95 -3.78
CA ILE A 103 12.63 -8.93 -3.27
C ILE A 103 12.90 -7.58 -2.61
N PRO A 104 13.40 -7.53 -1.35
CA PRO A 104 13.89 -8.64 -0.53
C PRO A 104 12.84 -9.25 0.42
N GLU A 105 11.57 -8.86 0.30
CA GLU A 105 10.49 -9.24 1.21
C GLU A 105 10.29 -10.77 1.35
N ILE A 106 10.58 -11.54 0.30
CA ILE A 106 10.51 -13.00 0.29
C ILE A 106 11.41 -13.65 1.35
N PHE A 107 12.47 -12.96 1.81
CA PHE A 107 13.39 -13.47 2.82
C PHE A 107 12.87 -13.32 4.25
N TYR A 108 11.75 -12.60 4.48
CA TYR A 108 11.15 -12.56 5.81
C TYR A 108 10.53 -13.92 6.17
N PRO A 109 10.68 -14.41 7.43
CA PRO A 109 10.09 -15.67 7.85
C PRO A 109 8.57 -15.76 7.64
N ALA A 110 7.87 -14.63 7.74
CA ALA A 110 6.43 -14.55 7.51
C ALA A 110 6.02 -14.82 6.05
N SER A 111 6.95 -14.71 5.09
CA SER A 111 6.72 -15.08 3.69
C SER A 111 6.69 -16.60 3.49
N LEU A 112 7.28 -17.38 4.41
CA LEU A 112 7.48 -18.82 4.27
C LEU A 112 6.61 -19.64 5.24
N ILE A 113 6.19 -19.05 6.35
CA ILE A 113 5.43 -19.74 7.40
C ILE A 113 3.96 -19.29 7.34
N PRO A 114 3.04 -20.16 6.86
CA PRO A 114 1.62 -19.82 6.82
C PRO A 114 1.06 -19.51 8.20
N GLY A 115 0.17 -18.51 8.28
CA GLY A 115 -0.47 -18.11 9.54
C GLY A 115 0.36 -17.13 10.38
N LEU A 116 1.63 -16.90 10.03
CA LEU A 116 2.40 -15.79 10.58
C LEU A 116 2.01 -14.52 9.82
N ARG A 117 1.60 -13.46 10.55
CA ARG A 117 1.23 -12.15 9.95
C ARG A 117 0.15 -12.29 8.86
N GLU A 118 -0.98 -12.90 9.24
CA GLU A 118 -2.08 -13.23 8.33
C GLU A 118 -3.29 -12.28 8.50
N VAL A 119 -3.86 -11.82 7.38
CA VAL A 119 -5.14 -11.09 7.36
C VAL A 119 -6.29 -12.09 7.41
N GLY A 120 -7.25 -11.88 8.32
CA GLY A 120 -8.36 -12.82 8.56
C GLY A 120 -7.99 -13.96 9.50
N THR A 121 -8.94 -14.84 9.84
CA THR A 121 -8.78 -15.82 10.91
C THR A 121 -8.15 -17.11 10.40
N TRP A 122 -6.83 -17.27 10.57
CA TRP A 122 -6.12 -18.51 10.25
C TRP A 122 -6.55 -19.67 11.18
N PRO A 123 -6.74 -20.91 10.68
CA PRO A 123 -6.60 -21.35 9.29
C PRO A 123 -7.90 -21.29 8.47
N LEU A 124 -9.05 -21.00 9.08
CA LEU A 124 -10.36 -21.23 8.46
C LEU A 124 -10.86 -20.10 7.54
N GLN A 125 -10.50 -18.85 7.83
CA GLN A 125 -10.98 -17.66 7.12
C GLN A 125 -9.84 -16.67 6.88
N THR A 126 -8.74 -17.15 6.31
CA THR A 126 -7.63 -16.29 5.89
C THR A 126 -7.90 -15.62 4.54
N TRP A 127 -7.45 -14.37 4.40
CA TRP A 127 -7.40 -13.63 3.15
C TRP A 127 -5.97 -13.60 2.57
N GLY A 128 -4.97 -14.03 3.33
CA GLY A 128 -3.57 -14.15 2.90
C GLY A 128 -2.59 -13.51 3.87
N GLY A 129 -1.31 -13.85 3.67
CA GLY A 129 -0.18 -13.33 4.45
C GLY A 129 0.20 -11.91 4.04
N VAL A 130 0.57 -11.08 5.01
CA VAL A 130 1.07 -9.72 4.75
C VAL A 130 2.45 -9.76 4.11
N TYR A 131 3.27 -10.75 4.44
CA TYR A 131 4.56 -10.97 3.81
C TYR A 131 4.47 -12.07 2.73
N PRO A 132 5.19 -11.94 1.60
CA PRO A 132 5.95 -10.75 1.20
C PRO A 132 5.00 -9.58 0.90
N ARG A 133 5.43 -8.34 1.18
CA ARG A 133 4.61 -7.14 0.91
C ARG A 133 4.67 -6.78 -0.57
N THR A 134 3.87 -7.49 -1.34
CA THR A 134 3.82 -7.44 -2.81
C THR A 134 2.44 -7.07 -3.32
N GLY A 135 2.36 -6.70 -4.59
CA GLY A 135 1.08 -6.52 -5.31
C GLY A 135 0.37 -7.83 -5.65
N TRP A 136 1.08 -8.96 -5.61
CA TRP A 136 0.54 -10.28 -5.93
C TRP A 136 -0.27 -10.89 -4.78
N THR A 137 -1.45 -11.39 -5.08
CA THR A 137 -2.36 -12.02 -4.11
C THR A 137 -3.05 -13.23 -4.71
N THR A 138 -3.10 -14.32 -3.97
CA THR A 138 -3.85 -15.53 -4.35
C THR A 138 -5.24 -15.47 -3.72
N GLN A 139 -6.16 -14.74 -4.34
CA GLN A 139 -7.55 -14.61 -3.90
C GLN A 139 -8.50 -14.67 -5.09
N ALA A 140 -9.54 -15.50 -4.99
CA ALA A 140 -10.61 -15.54 -5.99
C ALA A 140 -11.47 -14.26 -5.94
N GLU A 141 -11.65 -13.71 -4.74
CA GLU A 141 -12.47 -12.52 -4.51
C GLU A 141 -11.62 -11.26 -4.59
N GLU A 142 -11.85 -10.45 -5.61
CA GLU A 142 -11.15 -9.19 -5.82
C GLU A 142 -11.19 -8.23 -4.61
N PRO A 143 -12.28 -8.09 -3.83
CA PRO A 143 -12.27 -7.21 -2.66
C PRO A 143 -11.31 -7.70 -1.56
N LYS A 144 -11.15 -9.02 -1.39
CA LYS A 144 -10.20 -9.59 -0.41
C LYS A 144 -8.75 -9.38 -0.86
N ALA A 145 -8.49 -9.47 -2.17
CA ALA A 145 -7.19 -9.11 -2.74
C ALA A 145 -6.84 -7.63 -2.50
N ALA A 146 -7.78 -6.71 -2.80
CA ALA A 146 -7.57 -5.27 -2.54
C ALA A 146 -7.32 -4.97 -1.07
N ALA A 147 -8.11 -5.59 -0.19
CA ALA A 147 -7.97 -5.51 1.25
C ALA A 147 -6.56 -5.87 1.74
N LEU A 148 -6.04 -7.00 1.26
CA LEU A 148 -4.70 -7.46 1.62
C LEU A 148 -3.62 -6.47 1.14
N ASN A 149 -3.74 -5.95 -0.09
CA ASN A 149 -2.78 -4.97 -0.61
C ASN A 149 -2.84 -3.62 0.13
N ALA A 150 -4.04 -3.18 0.53
CA ALA A 150 -4.20 -2.01 1.39
C ALA A 150 -3.51 -2.20 2.75
N GLN A 151 -3.70 -3.37 3.37
CA GLN A 151 -3.00 -3.73 4.61
C GLN A 151 -1.47 -3.71 4.43
N ARG A 152 -0.95 -4.26 3.32
CA ARG A 152 0.49 -4.26 3.01
C ARG A 152 1.04 -2.86 2.83
N ALA A 153 0.37 -2.01 2.05
CA ALA A 153 0.77 -0.62 1.87
C ALA A 153 0.75 0.15 3.20
N GLY A 154 -0.28 -0.07 4.03
CA GLY A 154 -0.38 0.48 5.37
C GLY A 154 0.76 0.05 6.30
N ASP A 155 1.12 -1.24 6.28
CA ASP A 155 2.24 -1.77 7.06
C ASP A 155 3.60 -1.20 6.63
N ILE A 156 3.79 -0.90 5.34
CA ILE A 156 4.99 -0.22 4.82
C ILE A 156 5.05 1.21 5.38
N VAL A 157 4.01 2.03 5.16
CA VAL A 157 4.06 3.46 5.50
C VAL A 157 4.10 3.74 6.99
N THR A 158 3.52 2.86 7.82
CA THR A 158 3.50 3.03 9.28
C THR A 158 4.76 2.53 9.99
N ARG A 159 5.74 2.02 9.24
CA ARG A 159 7.04 1.56 9.77
C ARG A 159 8.18 2.37 9.16
N SER A 160 9.29 2.46 9.88
CA SER A 160 10.53 3.04 9.36
C SER A 160 11.49 1.95 8.87
N GLY A 161 12.38 2.31 7.94
CA GLY A 161 13.46 1.43 7.47
C GLY A 161 13.02 0.19 6.68
N GLN A 162 11.83 0.23 6.06
CA GLN A 162 11.39 -0.88 5.21
C GLN A 162 12.13 -0.84 3.86
N PRO A 163 12.41 -2.00 3.22
CA PRO A 163 13.13 -2.07 1.95
C PRO A 163 12.21 -1.73 0.78
N HIS A 164 11.55 -0.56 0.83
CA HIS A 164 10.61 -0.08 -0.16
C HIS A 164 10.93 1.38 -0.51
N VAL A 165 10.48 1.86 -1.66
CA VAL A 165 10.51 3.30 -2.00
C VAL A 165 9.28 3.99 -1.43
N TYR A 166 9.43 4.63 -0.27
CA TYR A 166 8.32 5.27 0.45
C TYR A 166 8.78 6.39 1.38
N VAL A 167 7.82 7.16 1.88
CA VAL A 167 7.99 8.12 2.98
C VAL A 167 7.26 7.57 4.21
N PRO A 168 7.93 7.41 5.36
CA PRO A 168 7.29 6.87 6.55
C PRO A 168 6.36 7.91 7.20
N VAL A 169 5.18 7.45 7.60
CA VAL A 169 4.21 8.15 8.44
C VAL A 169 4.46 7.71 9.88
N THR A 170 5.41 8.36 10.54
CA THR A 170 5.67 8.15 11.97
C THR A 170 4.98 9.24 12.78
N GLY A 171 4.35 8.86 13.89
CA GLY A 171 3.73 9.80 14.80
C GLY A 171 4.71 10.87 15.29
N SER A 172 4.31 12.14 15.23
CA SER A 172 5.05 13.24 15.81
C SER A 172 4.64 13.43 17.26
N SER A 173 5.63 13.45 18.16
CA SER A 173 5.44 13.88 19.54
C SER A 173 5.30 15.40 19.57
N GLY A 174 4.19 15.92 19.07
CA GLY A 174 3.86 17.34 19.15
C GLY A 174 3.63 17.78 20.59
N SER A 175 3.58 19.10 20.82
CA SER A 175 3.27 19.73 22.12
C SER A 175 1.85 19.46 22.63
N MET A 176 1.06 18.65 21.91
CA MET A 176 -0.30 18.26 22.24
C MET A 176 -0.31 16.85 22.85
N LYS A 177 -1.26 16.55 23.73
CA LYS A 177 -1.46 15.21 24.31
C LYS A 177 -2.13 14.27 23.30
N VAL A 178 -1.48 14.04 22.16
CA VAL A 178 -1.92 13.11 21.13
C VAL A 178 -1.09 11.84 21.25
N TRP A 179 -1.75 10.69 21.29
CA TRP A 179 -1.10 9.38 21.21
C TRP A 179 -1.25 8.87 19.79
N SER A 180 -0.19 9.00 18.99
CA SER A 180 -0.17 8.43 17.64
C SER A 180 -0.21 6.90 17.72
N PRO A 181 -0.94 6.22 16.83
CA PRO A 181 -0.95 4.77 16.80
C PRO A 181 0.44 4.22 16.49
N GLY A 182 0.72 3.02 16.99
CA GLY A 182 1.91 2.26 16.60
C GLY A 182 1.83 1.78 15.15
N PRO A 183 2.83 1.00 14.68
CA PRO A 183 2.81 0.39 13.37
C PRO A 183 1.53 -0.43 13.14
N LEU A 184 1.00 -0.39 11.92
CA LEU A 184 -0.22 -1.10 11.57
C LEU A 184 -0.05 -2.60 11.79
N MET A 185 -1.00 -3.21 12.50
CA MET A 185 -1.04 -4.64 12.79
C MET A 185 -2.36 -5.23 12.31
N GLU A 186 -2.28 -6.44 11.76
CA GLU A 186 -3.45 -7.15 11.27
C GLU A 186 -4.38 -7.47 12.46
N LYS A 187 -5.69 -7.30 12.28
CA LYS A 187 -6.74 -7.57 13.29
C LYS A 187 -6.74 -6.66 14.51
N ASP A 188 -5.84 -5.69 14.59
CA ASP A 188 -5.80 -4.73 15.69
C ASP A 188 -6.31 -3.36 15.26
N ARG A 189 -7.57 -3.07 15.62
CA ARG A 189 -8.23 -1.80 15.32
C ARG A 189 -7.59 -0.60 16.02
N SER A 190 -6.79 -0.81 17.07
CA SER A 190 -6.10 0.28 17.76
C SER A 190 -4.93 0.85 16.95
N THR A 191 -4.39 0.06 16.02
CA THR A 191 -3.28 0.47 15.14
C THR A 191 -3.73 1.09 13.83
N GLY A 192 -4.96 0.78 13.38
CA GLY A 192 -5.54 1.42 12.20
C GLY A 192 -6.73 0.66 11.61
N THR A 193 -7.41 1.31 10.67
CA THR A 193 -8.53 0.77 9.88
C THR A 193 -8.42 1.28 8.45
N TRP A 194 -8.83 0.48 7.48
CA TRP A 194 -8.89 0.83 6.07
C TRP A 194 -10.18 0.29 5.44
#